data_AF-A0AAU7ZLP5-F1
#
_entry.id   AF-A0AAU7ZLP5-F1
#
_cell.length_a   1.000
_cell.length_b   1.000
_cell.length_c   1.000
_cell.angle_alpha   90.00
_cell.angle_beta   90.00
_cell.angle_gamma   90.00
#
_symmetry.space_group_name_H-M   'P 1'
#
loop_
_entity.id
_entity.type
_entity.pdbx_description
1 polymer ?
#
loop_
_entity_poly.entity_id
_entity_poly.type
_entity_poly.pdbx_seq_one_letter_code
_entity_poly.pdbx_strand_id
1 'polypeptide(L)' 'MVAVGVGHPILENGKLIGGIGISGGNYHQDARACEVALESVGFQVSVGFAVPAE' A
#
# COMPACT_ATOMS: atom_id res chain seq x y z
N MET A 1 14.72 -4.04 6.44
CA MET A 1 13.26 -4.12 6.34
C MET A 1 12.69 -2.93 7.07
N VAL A 2 11.80 -2.16 6.45
CA VAL A 2 11.23 -0.94 7.03
C VAL A 2 9.79 -1.25 7.44
N ALA A 3 9.53 -1.35 8.75
CA ALA A 3 8.22 -1.64 9.32
C ALA A 3 7.46 -0.34 9.65
N VAL A 4 7.32 0.53 8.66
CA VAL A 4 6.29 1.58 8.68
C VAL A 4 5.25 1.17 7.64
N GLY A 5 3.96 1.31 7.96
CA GLY A 5 2.80 0.82 7.19
C GLY A 5 2.59 1.51 5.83
N VAL A 6 3.66 1.65 5.04
CA VAL A 6 3.70 2.43 3.81
C VAL A 6 3.59 1.54 2.57
N GLY A 7 4.08 0.30 2.67
CA GLY A 7 4.06 -0.66 1.58
C GLY A 7 2.73 -1.38 1.44
N HIS A 8 2.24 -1.52 0.21
CA HIS A 8 1.02 -2.28 -0.10
C HIS A 8 1.34 -3.47 -1.01
N PRO A 9 0.79 -4.66 -0.73
CA PRO A 9 0.91 -5.80 -1.64
C PRO A 9 0.08 -5.57 -2.90
N ILE A 10 0.56 -6.09 -4.02
CA ILE A 10 -0.18 -6.12 -5.29
C ILE A 10 -0.72 -7.53 -5.48
N LEU A 11 -2.05 -7.66 -5.54
CA LEU A 11 -2.76 -8.91 -5.73
C LEU A 11 -3.42 -8.95 -7.09
N GLU A 12 -3.26 -10.06 -7.81
CA GLU A 12 -3.98 -10.36 -9.05
C GLU A 12 -4.55 -11.77 -8.94
N ASN A 13 -5.88 -11.93 -9.14
CA ASN A 13 -6.56 -13.23 -9.00
C ASN A 13 -6.28 -13.94 -7.66
N GLY A 14 -6.20 -13.18 -6.57
CA GLY A 14 -5.88 -13.71 -5.23
C GLY A 14 -4.42 -14.10 -5.02
N LYS A 15 -3.54 -13.91 -6.01
CA LYS A 15 -2.11 -14.21 -5.91
C LYS A 15 -1.30 -12.94 -5.68
N LEU A 16 -0.33 -13.02 -4.76
CA LEU A 16 0.68 -11.98 -4.57
C LEU A 16 1.63 -11.95 -5.77
N ILE A 17 1.69 -10.81 -6.45
CA ILE A 17 2.55 -10.61 -7.63
C ILE A 17 3.63 -9.55 -7.41
N GLY A 18 3.58 -8.80 -6.30
CA GLY A 18 4.57 -7.80 -5.96
C GLY A 18 4.15 -6.91 -4.80
N GLY A 19 4.86 -5.80 -4.64
CA GLY A 19 4.52 -4.76 -3.66
C GLY A 19 4.91 -3.39 -4.19
N ILE A 20 4.15 -2.37 -3.79
CA ILE A 20 4.49 -0.97 -3.99
C ILE A 20 4.89 -0.35 -2.65
N GLY A 21 5.89 0.52 -2.69
CA GLY A 21 6.27 1.36 -1.55
C GLY A 21 6.59 2.76 -2.04
N ILE A 22 6.03 3.76 -1.37
CA ILE A 22 6.29 5.17 -1.61
C ILE A 22 7.00 5.73 -0.38
N SER A 23 7.89 6.69 -0.58
CA SER A 23 8.58 7.37 0.52
C SER A 23 8.86 8.81 0.13
N GLY A 24 8.48 9.74 1.02
CA GLY A 24 8.81 11.15 0.85
C GLY A 24 7.94 12.10 1.69
N GLY A 25 6.73 11.68 2.06
CA GLY A 25 5.85 12.37 3.00
C GLY A 25 5.92 11.79 4.41
N ASN A 26 4.90 12.09 5.22
CA ASN A 26 4.64 11.32 6.43
C ASN A 26 4.03 9.95 6.09
N TYR A 27 4.02 9.03 7.06
CA TYR A 27 3.60 7.66 6.82
C TYR A 27 2.16 7.52 6.29
N HIS A 28 1.23 8.39 6.71
CA HIS A 28 -0.15 8.40 6.19
C HIS A 28 -0.22 8.86 4.75
N GLN A 29 0.54 9.90 4.40
CA GLN A 29 0.61 10.42 3.03
C GLN A 29 1.17 9.37 2.08
N ASP A 30 2.25 8.71 2.49
CA ASP A 30 2.89 7.71 1.67
C ASP A 30 2.03 6.44 1.54
N ALA A 31 1.35 6.01 2.63
CA ALA A 31 0.38 4.92 2.58
C ALA A 31 -0.79 5.22 1.63
N ARG A 32 -1.39 6.41 1.74
CA ARG A 32 -2.48 6.85 0.86
C ARG A 32 -2.04 6.98 -0.60
N ALA A 33 -0.81 7.42 -0.84
CA ALA A 33 -0.26 7.49 -2.19
C ALA A 33 -0.18 6.10 -2.84
N CYS A 34 0.17 5.06 -2.07
CA CYS A 34 0.15 3.68 -2.55
C CYS A 34 -1.27 3.24 -2.92
N GLU A 35 -2.26 3.53 -2.07
CA GLU A 35 -3.67 3.19 -2.32
C GLU A 35 -4.16 3.83 -3.63
N VAL A 36 -3.97 5.14 -3.79
CA VAL A 36 -4.36 5.89 -5.00
C VAL A 36 -3.64 5.36 -6.25
N ALA A 37 -2.35 5.04 -6.14
CA ALA A 37 -1.59 4.49 -7.26
C ALA A 37 -2.16 3.14 -7.71
N LEU A 38 -2.46 2.23 -6.77
CA LEU A 38 -3.04 0.92 -7.07
C LEU A 38 -4.43 1.03 -7.69
N GLU A 39 -5.30 1.87 -7.12
CA GLU A 39 -6.64 2.12 -7.65
C GLU A 39 -6.58 2.72 -9.06
N SER A 40 -5.64 3.63 -9.33
CA SER A 40 -5.50 4.29 -10.63
C SER A 40 -5.17 3.36 -11.80
N VAL A 41 -4.61 2.19 -11.51
CA VAL A 41 -4.25 1.16 -12.50
C VAL A 41 -5.13 -0.10 -12.39
N GLY A 42 -6.19 -0.05 -11.58
CA GLY A 42 -7.20 -1.12 -11.49
C GLY A 42 -6.92 -2.24 -10.49
N PHE A 43 -5.93 -2.07 -9.60
CA PHE A 43 -5.73 -3.02 -8.49
C PHE A 43 -6.63 -2.70 -7.31
N GLN A 44 -7.08 -3.75 -6.63
CA GLN A 44 -7.82 -3.62 -5.38
C GLN A 44 -6.85 -3.42 -4.21
N VAL A 45 -7.12 -2.43 -3.37
CA VAL A 45 -6.42 -2.23 -2.12
C VAL A 45 -6.99 -3.21 -1.09
N SER A 46 -6.15 -4.11 -0.58
CA SER A 46 -6.56 -5.01 0.51
C SER A 46 -6.60 -4.24 1.83
N VAL A 47 -7.82 -3.99 2.32
CA VAL A 47 -8.09 -3.41 3.64
C VAL A 47 -7.78 -4.41 4.76
N GLY A 48 -6.49 -4.71 4.96
CA GLY A 48 -6.03 -5.64 6.00
C GLY A 48 -4.71 -5.25 6.65
N PHE A 49 -3.94 -4.36 6.02
CA PHE A 49 -2.72 -3.78 6.59
C PHE A 49 -3.09 -2.44 7.22
N ALA A 50 -3.90 -2.47 8.28
CA ALA A 50 -4.25 -1.27 9.01
C ALA A 50 -2.95 -0.57 9.45
N VAL A 51 -2.72 0.63 8.93
CA VAL A 51 -1.74 1.55 9.49
C VAL A 51 -2.21 1.82 10.92
N PRO A 52 -1.43 1.49 11.97
CA PRO A 52 -1.85 1.75 13.34
C PRO A 52 -2.15 3.24 13.47
N ALA A 53 -3.33 3.54 14.02
CA ALA A 53 -3.67 4.89 14.43
C ALA A 53 -2.94 5.16 15.75
N GLU A 54 -1.78 5.80 15.62
CA GLU A 54 -0.86 6.22 16.69
C GLU A 54 -0.21 5.11 17.55
#